data_AF-A0A962QG10-F1
#
_entry.id   AF-A0A962QG10-F1
#
_cell.length_a   1.000
_cell.length_b   1.000
_cell.length_c   1.000
_cell.angle_alpha   90.00
_cell.angle_beta   90.00
_cell.angle_gamma   90.00
#
_symmetry.space_group_name_H-M   'P 1'
#
loop_
_entity.id
_entity.type
_entity.pdbx_description
1 polymer ?
#
loop_
_entity_poly.entity_id
_entity_poly.type
_entity_poly.pdbx_seq_one_letter_code
_entity_poly.pdbx_strand_id
1 'polypeptide(L)'
;MSDAALSTTGLPYKATLIGALAVPLWAVLALFTTGAAGIPPFQLLALSFAVGACFNALLLMRRGLSAWRVLRQPARVWLLGVGGLFGYHWFYFIALSHAPAVQASLIAYLWPLLIVLFSALLPGERVRVSHILGVMLGLLGAALLLLGDGALDFQSGYWLGYLAAIACALTWSSYSVLNRLFGGVSSDAVTGFCAVT
;
A
#
# COMPACT_ATOMS: atom_id res chain seq x y z
N MET A 1 24.23 -26.92 30.56
CA MET A 1 22.74 -26.85 30.58
C MET A 1 22.30 -25.42 30.89
N SER A 2 22.60 -24.47 30.00
CA SER A 2 22.07 -23.11 30.03
C SER A 2 22.19 -22.58 28.61
N ASP A 3 21.05 -22.39 27.94
CA ASP A 3 20.83 -21.48 26.80
C ASP A 3 19.43 -21.74 26.21
N ALA A 4 18.39 -21.57 27.02
CA ALA A 4 16.98 -21.71 26.61
C ALA A 4 16.16 -20.43 26.89
N ALA A 5 16.79 -19.26 26.89
CA ALA A 5 16.13 -18.01 27.24
C ALA A 5 16.54 -16.82 26.35
N LEU A 6 16.62 -17.02 25.03
CA LEU A 6 16.55 -15.88 24.10
C LEU A 6 15.07 -15.59 23.81
N SER A 7 14.56 -14.67 24.61
CA SER A 7 13.24 -14.09 24.59
C SER A 7 12.85 -13.59 23.19
N THR A 8 11.78 -14.17 22.67
CA THR A 8 11.12 -13.82 21.41
C THR A 8 10.32 -12.51 21.47
N THR A 9 10.49 -11.70 22.52
CA THR A 9 9.70 -10.47 22.77
C THR A 9 10.15 -9.25 21.96
N GLY A 10 11.26 -9.31 21.22
CA GLY A 10 11.79 -8.18 20.44
C GLY A 10 11.36 -8.09 18.96
N LEU A 11 10.67 -9.11 18.43
CA LEU A 11 10.32 -9.22 17.01
C LEU A 11 9.14 -8.33 16.55
N PRO A 12 8.00 -8.22 17.27
CA PRO A 12 6.84 -7.49 16.75
C PRO A 12 7.04 -5.97 16.76
N TYR A 13 7.78 -5.42 17.72
CA TYR A 13 8.04 -3.98 17.78
C TYR A 13 8.94 -3.49 16.63
N LYS A 14 9.96 -4.26 16.27
CA LYS A 14 10.86 -3.94 15.14
C LYS A 14 10.12 -3.96 13.81
N ALA A 15 9.24 -4.94 13.58
CA ALA A 15 8.43 -5.01 12.37
C ALA A 15 7.48 -3.81 12.25
N THR A 16 6.82 -3.41 13.35
CA THR A 16 5.97 -2.22 13.39
C THR A 16 6.76 -0.94 13.15
N LEU A 17 7.97 -0.81 13.72
CA LEU A 17 8.82 0.37 13.53
C LEU A 17 9.27 0.50 12.07
N ILE A 18 9.69 -0.60 11.44
CA ILE A 18 10.06 -0.62 10.01
C ILE A 18 8.83 -0.29 9.15
N GLY A 19 7.66 -0.84 9.46
CA GLY A 19 6.41 -0.49 8.78
C GLY A 19 6.03 0.98 8.95
N ALA A 20 6.27 1.55 10.14
CA ALA A 20 6.00 2.96 10.42
C ALA A 20 6.90 3.90 9.58
N LEU A 21 8.10 3.46 9.19
CA LEU A 21 8.97 4.21 8.26
C LEU A 21 8.37 4.35 6.86
N ALA A 22 7.44 3.47 6.45
CA ALA A 22 6.76 3.61 5.16
C ALA A 22 5.89 4.87 5.09
N VAL A 23 5.29 5.29 6.21
CA VAL A 23 4.38 6.45 6.28
C VAL A 23 5.08 7.77 5.95
N PRO A 24 6.22 8.15 6.58
CA PRO A 24 6.92 9.37 6.18
C PRO A 24 7.48 9.25 4.76
N LEU A 25 7.92 8.07 4.30
CA LEU A 25 8.35 7.88 2.91
C LEU A 25 7.23 8.19 1.91
N TRP A 26 5.99 7.77 2.19
CA TRP A 26 4.83 8.16 1.38
C TRP A 26 4.50 9.65 1.47
N ALA A 27 4.74 10.31 2.61
CA ALA A 27 4.52 11.74 2.73
C ALA A 27 5.46 12.55 1.81
N VAL A 28 6.74 12.14 1.69
CA VAL A 28 7.70 12.81 0.80
C VAL A 28 7.43 12.52 -0.69
N LEU A 29 6.64 11.49 -1.01
CA LEU A 29 6.26 11.18 -2.40
C LEU A 29 5.59 12.37 -3.08
N ALA A 30 4.70 13.09 -2.38
CA ALA A 30 4.03 14.28 -2.92
C ALA A 30 5.04 15.36 -3.32
N LEU A 31 6.06 15.60 -2.48
CA LEU A 31 7.13 16.57 -2.75
C LEU A 31 7.97 16.20 -3.98
N PHE A 32 8.29 14.92 -4.15
CA PHE A 32 9.02 14.46 -5.34
C PHE A 32 8.15 14.43 -6.60
N THR A 33 6.86 14.14 -6.46
CA THR A 33 5.92 14.11 -7.60
C THR A 33 5.69 15.49 -8.19
N THR A 34 5.62 16.54 -7.36
CA THR A 34 5.55 17.92 -7.84
C THR A 34 6.85 18.35 -8.54
N GLY A 35 8.01 17.88 -8.06
CA GLY A 35 9.30 18.07 -8.74
C GLY A 35 9.42 17.32 -10.08
N ALA A 36 8.65 16.25 -10.27
CA ALA A 36 8.59 15.46 -11.51
C ALA A 36 7.50 15.94 -12.49
N ALA A 37 7.01 17.18 -12.32
CA ALA A 37 5.99 17.77 -13.18
C ALA A 37 6.41 17.70 -14.67
N GLY A 38 5.54 17.14 -15.51
CA GLY A 38 5.78 16.95 -16.95
C GLY A 38 6.01 15.50 -17.38
N ILE A 39 6.23 14.58 -16.44
CA ILE A 39 6.31 13.14 -16.72
C ILE A 39 4.90 12.52 -16.58
N PRO A 40 4.41 11.75 -17.57
CA PRO A 40 3.13 11.04 -17.45
C PRO A 40 3.09 10.12 -16.21
N PRO A 41 1.95 10.04 -15.49
CA PRO A 41 1.89 9.32 -14.21
C PRO A 41 2.28 7.84 -14.28
N PHE A 42 1.84 7.12 -15.33
CA PHE A 42 2.23 5.72 -15.55
C PHE A 42 3.72 5.57 -15.86
N GLN A 43 4.33 6.54 -16.54
CA GLN A 43 5.77 6.51 -16.82
C GLN A 43 6.58 6.77 -15.54
N LEU A 44 6.17 7.74 -14.73
CA LEU A 44 6.78 7.98 -13.42
C LEU A 44 6.65 6.75 -12.51
N LEU A 45 5.48 6.09 -12.55
CA LEU A 45 5.24 4.85 -11.83
C LEU A 45 6.18 3.73 -12.27
N ALA A 46 6.25 3.47 -13.57
CA ALA A 46 7.12 2.44 -14.15
C ALA A 46 8.61 2.69 -13.82
N LEU A 47 9.07 3.95 -13.91
CA LEU A 47 10.42 4.32 -13.52
C LEU A 47 10.68 4.09 -12.02
N SER A 48 9.72 4.42 -11.16
CA SER A 48 9.83 4.23 -9.71
C SER A 48 9.91 2.75 -9.33
N PHE A 49 9.05 1.91 -9.94
CA PHE A 49 9.09 0.46 -9.76
C PHE A 49 10.35 -0.16 -10.35
N ALA A 50 10.82 0.31 -11.50
CA ALA A 50 12.08 -0.14 -12.11
C ALA A 50 13.29 0.18 -11.22
N VAL A 51 13.37 1.38 -10.64
CA VAL A 51 14.43 1.73 -9.69
C VAL A 51 14.40 0.81 -8.46
N GLY A 52 13.20 0.58 -7.90
CA GLY A 52 13.03 -0.35 -6.77
C GLY A 52 13.40 -1.80 -7.12
N ALA A 53 13.02 -2.26 -8.31
CA ALA A 53 13.36 -3.58 -8.82
C ALA A 53 14.87 -3.73 -9.03
N CYS A 54 15.53 -2.76 -9.67
CA CYS A 54 16.98 -2.74 -9.88
C CYS A 54 17.74 -2.75 -8.55
N PHE A 55 17.32 -1.93 -7.58
CA PHE A 55 17.94 -1.88 -6.26
C PHE A 55 17.83 -3.23 -5.53
N ASN A 56 16.64 -3.83 -5.49
CA ASN A 56 16.45 -5.12 -4.85
C ASN A 56 17.13 -6.27 -5.61
N ALA A 57 17.16 -6.22 -6.95
CA ALA A 57 17.89 -7.17 -7.77
C ALA A 57 19.39 -7.11 -7.48
N LEU A 58 19.97 -5.92 -7.32
CA LEU A 58 21.38 -5.76 -6.93
C LEU A 58 21.67 -6.41 -5.55
N LEU A 59 20.76 -6.24 -4.59
CA LEU A 59 20.87 -6.90 -3.28
C LEU A 59 20.79 -8.43 -3.40
N LEU A 60 19.90 -8.96 -4.23
CA LEU A 60 19.80 -10.38 -4.52
C LEU A 60 21.05 -10.93 -5.21
N MET A 61 21.63 -10.20 -6.16
CA MET A 61 22.89 -10.57 -6.83
C MET A 61 24.02 -10.73 -5.82
N ARG A 62 24.12 -9.82 -4.83
CA ARG A 62 25.14 -9.89 -3.76
C ARG A 62 24.95 -11.08 -2.81
N ARG A 63 23.72 -11.62 -2.70
CA ARG A 63 23.40 -12.79 -1.87
C ARG A 63 23.54 -14.13 -2.61
N GLY A 64 23.85 -14.10 -3.91
CA GLY A 64 24.13 -15.29 -4.73
C GLY A 64 22.91 -15.89 -5.44
N LEU A 65 23.17 -16.85 -6.35
CA LEU A 65 22.16 -17.49 -7.21
C LEU A 65 21.02 -18.20 -6.46
N SER A 66 21.29 -18.68 -5.23
CA SER A 66 20.27 -19.30 -4.39
C SER A 66 19.21 -18.31 -3.91
N ALA A 67 19.55 -17.02 -3.77
CA ALA A 67 18.64 -15.97 -3.34
C ALA A 67 17.52 -15.73 -4.38
N TRP A 68 17.81 -15.95 -5.67
CA TRP A 68 16.84 -15.81 -6.76
C TRP A 68 15.70 -16.83 -6.71
N ARG A 69 15.86 -17.93 -5.97
CA ARG A 69 14.75 -18.88 -5.75
C ARG A 69 13.56 -18.24 -5.05
N VAL A 70 13.74 -17.08 -4.39
CA VAL A 70 12.65 -16.32 -3.79
C VAL A 70 11.59 -15.87 -4.79
N LEU A 71 11.93 -15.77 -6.08
CA LEU A 71 11.00 -15.43 -7.14
C LEU A 71 10.09 -16.60 -7.56
N ARG A 72 10.42 -17.83 -7.15
CA ARG A 72 9.61 -19.03 -7.41
C ARG A 72 8.44 -19.11 -6.43
N GLN A 73 7.50 -18.18 -6.58
CA GLN A 73 6.27 -18.13 -5.80
C GLN A 73 5.08 -18.72 -6.57
N PRO A 74 4.07 -19.27 -5.87
CA PRO A 74 2.85 -19.75 -6.53
C PRO A 74 2.11 -18.60 -7.21
N ALA A 75 1.33 -18.91 -8.26
CA ALA A 75 0.60 -17.91 -9.04
C ALA A 75 -0.29 -16.98 -8.18
N ARG A 76 -0.85 -17.49 -7.09
CA ARG A 76 -1.67 -16.70 -6.15
C ARG A 76 -0.90 -15.55 -5.50
N VAL A 77 0.38 -15.75 -5.18
CA VAL A 77 1.25 -14.73 -4.59
C VAL A 77 1.61 -13.66 -5.62
N TRP A 78 1.89 -14.08 -6.86
CA TRP A 78 2.10 -13.16 -7.98
C TRP A 78 0.86 -12.32 -8.30
N LEU A 79 -0.32 -12.96 -8.35
CA LEU A 79 -1.59 -12.27 -8.57
C LEU A 79 -1.88 -11.27 -7.46
N LEU A 80 -1.61 -11.62 -6.20
CA LEU A 80 -1.79 -10.70 -5.08
C LEU A 80 -0.80 -9.53 -5.16
N GLY A 81 0.49 -9.80 -5.39
CA GLY A 81 1.54 -8.79 -5.47
C GLY A 81 1.35 -7.81 -6.62
N VAL A 82 1.34 -8.33 -7.85
CA VAL A 82 1.19 -7.53 -9.07
C VAL A 82 -0.20 -6.93 -9.14
N GLY A 83 -1.25 -7.71 -8.88
CA GLY A 83 -2.63 -7.22 -8.91
C GLY A 83 -2.91 -6.15 -7.85
N GLY A 84 -2.33 -6.29 -6.66
CA GLY A 84 -2.43 -5.28 -5.61
C GLY A 84 -1.69 -3.99 -5.95
N LEU A 85 -0.43 -4.10 -6.38
CA LEU A 85 0.41 -2.94 -6.69
C LEU A 85 -0.05 -2.21 -7.95
N PHE A 86 -0.17 -2.93 -9.08
CA PHE A 86 -0.61 -2.34 -10.34
C PHE A 86 -2.08 -1.93 -10.30
N GLY A 87 -2.95 -2.82 -9.80
CA GLY A 87 -4.40 -2.58 -9.77
C GLY A 87 -4.78 -1.36 -8.95
N TYR A 88 -4.15 -1.15 -7.80
CA TYR A 88 -4.34 0.07 -7.00
C TYR A 88 -4.07 1.34 -7.82
N HIS A 89 -2.90 1.42 -8.46
CA HIS A 89 -2.51 2.61 -9.24
C HIS A 89 -3.40 2.79 -10.47
N TRP A 90 -3.76 1.71 -11.14
CA TRP A 90 -4.67 1.73 -12.28
C TRP A 90 -6.02 2.35 -11.91
N PHE A 91 -6.67 1.86 -10.85
CA PHE A 91 -7.94 2.41 -10.39
C PHE A 91 -7.80 3.84 -9.87
N TYR A 92 -6.68 4.17 -9.20
CA TYR A 92 -6.42 5.53 -8.73
C TYR A 92 -6.34 6.53 -9.89
N PHE A 93 -5.63 6.19 -10.97
CA PHE A 93 -5.54 7.08 -12.14
C PHE A 93 -6.86 7.20 -12.90
N ILE A 94 -7.66 6.13 -12.99
CA ILE A 94 -9.03 6.23 -13.52
C ILE A 94 -9.85 7.18 -12.65
N ALA A 95 -9.76 7.08 -11.33
CA ALA A 95 -10.48 7.96 -10.42
C ALA A 95 -10.12 9.44 -10.64
N LEU A 96 -8.82 9.75 -10.75
CA LEU A 96 -8.33 11.10 -11.00
C LEU A 96 -8.68 11.62 -12.40
N SER A 97 -8.89 10.74 -13.38
CA SER A 97 -9.26 11.12 -14.75
C SER A 97 -10.76 11.38 -14.91
N HIS A 98 -11.59 10.84 -14.00
CA HIS A 98 -13.05 10.88 -14.09
C HIS A 98 -13.74 11.55 -12.90
N ALA A 99 -13.01 12.08 -11.92
CA ALA A 99 -13.54 12.84 -10.79
C ALA A 99 -12.53 13.90 -10.29
N PRO A 100 -13.00 14.95 -9.61
CA PRO A 100 -12.12 15.93 -8.98
C PRO A 100 -11.12 15.27 -8.02
N ALA A 101 -9.85 15.66 -8.10
CA ALA A 101 -8.75 15.01 -7.38
C ALA A 101 -8.95 14.97 -5.85
N VAL A 102 -9.53 16.03 -5.27
CA VAL A 102 -9.85 16.09 -3.82
C VAL A 102 -10.87 15.01 -3.45
N GLN A 103 -11.95 14.89 -4.22
CA GLN A 103 -13.02 13.93 -3.94
C GLN A 103 -12.55 12.48 -4.16
N ALA A 104 -11.85 12.22 -5.27
CA ALA A 104 -11.26 10.92 -5.57
C ALA A 104 -10.25 10.50 -4.49
N SER A 105 -9.37 11.40 -4.07
CA SER A 105 -8.38 11.14 -3.01
C SER A 105 -9.06 10.88 -1.67
N LEU A 106 -10.10 11.63 -1.31
CA LEU A 106 -10.82 11.44 -0.05
C LEU A 106 -11.50 10.07 0.02
N ILE A 107 -12.10 9.63 -1.08
CA ILE A 107 -12.68 8.27 -1.20
C ILE A 107 -11.56 7.22 -1.15
N ALA A 108 -10.45 7.43 -1.86
CA ALA A 108 -9.32 6.51 -1.85
C ALA A 108 -8.74 6.36 -0.42
N TYR A 109 -8.71 7.44 0.36
CA TYR A 109 -8.28 7.46 1.76
C TYR A 109 -9.14 6.62 2.72
N LEU A 110 -10.22 5.97 2.25
CA LEU A 110 -10.92 4.94 3.02
C LEU A 110 -10.08 3.67 3.24
N TRP A 111 -8.98 3.50 2.50
CA TRP A 111 -8.14 2.30 2.62
C TRP A 111 -7.66 1.96 4.04
N PRO A 112 -7.25 2.89 4.95
CA PRO A 112 -6.81 2.54 6.31
C PRO A 112 -7.96 2.00 7.15
N LEU A 113 -9.17 2.54 6.96
CA LEU A 113 -10.38 2.03 7.59
C LEU A 113 -10.71 0.64 7.12
N LEU A 114 -10.65 0.40 5.81
CA LEU A 114 -10.85 -0.91 5.25
C LEU A 114 -9.78 -1.90 5.73
N ILE A 115 -8.52 -1.49 5.91
CA ILE A 115 -7.48 -2.35 6.51
C ILE A 115 -7.85 -2.74 7.93
N VAL A 116 -8.29 -1.81 8.79
CA VAL A 116 -8.68 -2.14 10.17
C VAL A 116 -9.89 -3.06 10.17
N LEU A 117 -10.89 -2.79 9.33
CA LEU A 117 -12.09 -3.62 9.22
C LEU A 117 -11.78 -5.03 8.71
N PHE A 118 -11.04 -5.15 7.61
CA PHE A 118 -10.63 -6.43 7.03
C PHE A 118 -9.65 -7.18 7.93
N SER A 119 -8.85 -6.47 8.74
CA SER A 119 -8.02 -7.13 9.76
C SER A 119 -8.86 -7.83 10.83
N ALA A 120 -10.09 -7.37 11.11
CA ALA A 120 -11.01 -8.08 12.01
C ALA A 120 -11.48 -9.43 11.45
N LEU A 121 -11.42 -9.61 10.13
CA LEU A 121 -11.81 -10.84 9.45
C LEU A 121 -10.69 -11.88 9.43
N LEU A 122 -9.47 -11.52 9.84
CA LEU A 122 -8.35 -12.45 9.93
C LEU A 122 -8.51 -13.39 11.15
N PRO A 123 -8.18 -14.68 11.01
CA PRO A 123 -8.24 -15.62 12.13
C PRO A 123 -7.32 -15.19 13.28
N GLY A 124 -7.88 -15.06 14.48
CA GLY A 124 -7.11 -14.78 15.70
C GLY A 124 -6.88 -13.30 16.02
N GLU A 125 -7.33 -12.38 15.16
CA GLU A 125 -7.20 -10.93 15.41
C GLU A 125 -8.44 -10.37 16.12
N ARG A 126 -8.22 -9.46 17.08
CA ARG A 126 -9.28 -8.71 17.75
C ARG A 126 -9.08 -7.23 17.55
N VAL A 127 -9.95 -6.60 16.76
CA VAL A 127 -9.92 -5.15 16.58
C VAL A 127 -10.44 -4.47 17.84
N ARG A 128 -9.55 -3.72 18.48
CA ARG A 128 -9.89 -2.89 19.64
C ARG A 128 -10.62 -1.63 19.16
N VAL A 129 -11.57 -1.15 19.96
CA VAL A 129 -12.30 0.11 19.71
C VAL A 129 -11.33 1.28 19.50
N SER A 130 -10.19 1.29 20.21
CA SER A 130 -9.13 2.29 20.05
C SER A 130 -8.57 2.37 18.62
N HIS A 131 -8.49 1.25 17.88
CA HIS A 131 -8.03 1.26 16.49
C HIS A 131 -9.05 1.93 15.58
N ILE A 132 -10.34 1.65 15.80
CA ILE A 132 -11.45 2.26 15.03
C ILE A 132 -11.46 3.76 15.29
N LEU A 133 -11.39 4.19 16.56
CA LEU A 133 -11.34 5.61 16.92
C LEU A 133 -10.14 6.33 16.32
N GLY A 134 -8.94 5.71 16.38
CA GLY A 134 -7.73 6.27 15.78
C GLY A 134 -7.86 6.47 14.26
N VAL A 135 -8.46 5.50 13.56
CA VAL A 135 -8.73 5.64 12.13
C VAL A 135 -9.77 6.73 11.86
N MET A 136 -10.86 6.79 12.62
CA MET A 136 -11.89 7.82 12.44
C MET A 136 -11.32 9.22 12.62
N LEU A 137 -10.47 9.41 13.64
CA LEU A 137 -9.76 10.68 13.86
C LEU A 137 -8.78 11.00 12.72
N GLY A 138 -8.05 10.01 12.22
CA GLY A 138 -7.15 10.19 11.06
C GLY A 138 -7.91 10.55 9.78
N LEU A 139 -9.04 9.88 9.51
CA LEU A 139 -9.92 10.19 8.39
C LEU A 139 -10.53 11.58 8.50
N LEU A 140 -10.95 11.98 9.70
CA LEU A 140 -11.46 13.33 9.95
C LEU A 140 -10.36 14.38 9.69
N GLY A 141 -9.13 14.13 10.15
CA GLY A 141 -7.99 15.01 9.86
C GLY A 141 -7.68 15.10 8.37
N ALA A 142 -7.67 13.97 7.65
CA ALA A 142 -7.48 13.95 6.19
C ALA A 142 -8.60 14.69 5.46
N ALA A 143 -9.85 14.52 5.89
CA ALA A 143 -10.99 15.25 5.36
C ALA A 143 -10.81 16.75 5.57
N LEU A 144 -10.56 17.21 6.80
CA LEU A 144 -10.35 18.63 7.09
C LEU A 144 -9.22 19.24 6.25
N LEU A 145 -8.11 18.51 6.08
CA LEU A 145 -6.96 18.96 5.28
C LEU A 145 -7.28 19.03 3.78
N LEU A 146 -8.04 18.07 3.26
CA LEU A 146 -8.40 18.01 1.84
C LEU A 146 -9.57 18.92 1.46
N LEU A 147 -10.50 19.15 2.39
CA LEU A 147 -11.64 20.05 2.18
C LEU A 147 -11.20 21.52 2.15
N GLY A 148 -10.20 21.92 2.95
CA GLY A 148 -9.78 23.32 3.04
C GLY A 148 -10.97 24.26 3.27
N ASP A 149 -11.03 25.38 2.52
CA ASP A 149 -12.17 26.32 2.51
C ASP A 149 -13.32 25.92 1.54
N GLY A 150 -13.19 24.79 0.85
CA GLY A 150 -14.12 24.36 -0.20
C GLY A 150 -15.21 23.41 0.29
N ALA A 151 -16.46 23.65 -0.12
CA ALA A 151 -17.55 22.70 0.09
C ALA A 151 -17.44 21.48 -0.86
N LEU A 152 -17.72 20.28 -0.36
CA LEU A 152 -17.83 19.07 -1.18
C LEU A 152 -19.12 19.09 -1.98
N ASP A 153 -19.05 19.47 -3.25
CA ASP A 153 -20.15 19.26 -4.20
C ASP A 153 -19.96 17.92 -4.94
N PHE A 154 -20.59 16.87 -4.42
CA PHE A 154 -20.59 15.56 -5.06
C PHE A 154 -21.62 15.54 -6.19
N GLN A 155 -21.13 15.60 -7.42
CA GLN A 155 -21.98 15.59 -8.61
C GLN A 155 -22.17 14.16 -9.12
N SER A 156 -23.40 13.80 -9.49
CA SER A 156 -23.72 12.48 -10.03
C SER A 156 -22.99 12.16 -11.35
N GLY A 157 -22.49 13.17 -12.05
CA GLY A 157 -21.68 13.03 -13.28
C GLY A 157 -20.34 12.33 -13.08
N TYR A 158 -19.79 12.29 -11.86
CA TYR A 158 -18.47 11.70 -11.57
C TYR A 158 -18.53 10.27 -11.01
N TRP A 159 -19.67 9.58 -11.15
CA TRP A 159 -19.91 8.25 -10.58
C TRP A 159 -18.81 7.23 -10.94
N LEU A 160 -18.27 7.28 -12.16
CA LEU A 160 -17.21 6.38 -12.61
C LEU A 160 -15.90 6.62 -11.83
N GLY A 161 -15.55 7.89 -11.60
CA GLY A 161 -14.37 8.25 -10.82
C GLY A 161 -14.52 7.86 -9.34
N TYR A 162 -15.73 8.02 -8.78
CA TYR A 162 -16.02 7.57 -7.41
C TYR A 162 -15.96 6.05 -7.29
N LEU A 163 -16.52 5.30 -8.24
CA LEU A 163 -16.46 3.85 -8.26
C LEU A 163 -15.01 3.35 -8.38
N ALA A 164 -14.21 3.99 -9.23
CA ALA A 164 -12.78 3.70 -9.36
C ALA A 164 -12.01 4.01 -8.06
N ALA A 165 -12.33 5.11 -7.37
CA ALA A 165 -11.71 5.43 -6.08
C ALA A 165 -12.05 4.40 -4.99
N ILE A 166 -13.28 3.90 -4.96
CA ILE A 166 -13.69 2.80 -4.06
C ILE A 166 -12.93 1.51 -4.42
N ALA A 167 -12.86 1.15 -5.70
CA ALA A 167 -12.11 -0.02 -6.16
C ALA A 167 -10.62 0.08 -5.81
N CYS A 168 -10.03 1.26 -5.92
CA CYS A 168 -8.68 1.59 -5.48
C CYS A 168 -8.49 1.31 -3.98
N ALA A 169 -9.36 1.87 -3.12
CA ALA A 169 -9.30 1.67 -1.68
C ALA A 169 -9.47 0.19 -1.28
N LEU A 170 -10.38 -0.52 -1.93
CA LEU A 170 -10.61 -1.96 -1.72
C LEU A 170 -9.41 -2.80 -2.15
N THR A 171 -8.81 -2.48 -3.29
CA THR A 171 -7.64 -3.21 -3.82
C THR A 171 -6.45 -3.08 -2.86
N TRP A 172 -6.15 -1.86 -2.41
CA TRP A 172 -5.02 -1.61 -1.50
C TRP A 172 -5.22 -2.24 -0.12
N SER A 173 -6.42 -2.12 0.43
CA SER A 173 -6.74 -2.68 1.75
C SER A 173 -6.75 -4.21 1.73
N SER A 174 -7.34 -4.80 0.68
CA SER A 174 -7.33 -6.26 0.49
C SER A 174 -5.93 -6.79 0.28
N TYR A 175 -5.11 -6.14 -0.57
CA TYR A 175 -3.70 -6.46 -0.74
C TYR A 175 -2.97 -6.46 0.61
N SER A 176 -3.09 -5.38 1.37
CA SER A 176 -2.39 -5.20 2.66
C SER A 176 -2.76 -6.27 3.68
N VAL A 177 -4.04 -6.65 3.77
CA VAL A 177 -4.53 -7.64 4.74
C VAL A 177 -4.25 -9.07 4.28
N LEU A 178 -4.51 -9.39 3.02
CA LEU A 178 -4.25 -10.73 2.47
C LEU A 178 -2.76 -11.04 2.42
N ASN A 179 -1.89 -10.03 2.26
CA ASN A 179 -0.44 -10.24 2.27
C ASN A 179 0.03 -10.81 3.63
N ARG A 180 -0.70 -10.56 4.73
CA ARG A 180 -0.42 -11.18 6.04
C ARG A 180 -0.61 -12.71 6.03
N LEU A 181 -1.53 -13.22 5.23
CA LEU A 181 -1.74 -14.68 5.06
C LEU A 181 -0.55 -15.35 4.37
N PHE A 182 0.27 -14.58 3.66
CA PHE A 182 1.48 -15.03 2.98
C PHE A 182 2.75 -14.64 3.74
N GLY A 183 2.69 -14.44 5.07
CA GLY A 183 3.84 -14.04 5.88
C GLY A 183 5.05 -14.99 5.87
N GLY A 184 4.91 -16.21 5.33
CA GLY A 184 6.02 -17.13 5.07
C GLY A 184 6.79 -16.86 3.77
N VAL A 185 6.28 -15.97 2.91
CA VAL A 185 6.96 -15.52 1.69
C VAL A 185 7.97 -14.44 2.08
N SER A 186 9.23 -14.62 1.64
CA SER A 186 10.26 -13.62 1.87
C SER A 186 9.94 -12.31 1.16
N SER A 187 10.15 -11.19 1.85
CA SER A 187 9.98 -9.83 1.32
C SER A 187 10.82 -9.57 0.06
N ASP A 188 11.88 -10.35 -0.17
CA ASP A 188 12.68 -10.25 -1.39
C ASP A 188 11.87 -10.63 -2.66
N ALA A 189 10.72 -11.32 -2.53
CA ALA A 189 9.81 -11.61 -3.65
C ALA A 189 9.22 -10.34 -4.28
N VAL A 190 9.17 -9.23 -3.53
CA VAL A 190 8.73 -7.91 -4.03
C VAL A 190 9.58 -7.46 -5.22
N THR A 191 10.84 -7.89 -5.31
CA THR A 191 11.71 -7.64 -6.48
C THR A 191 11.03 -8.08 -7.79
N GLY A 192 10.40 -9.26 -7.78
CA GLY A 192 9.70 -9.79 -8.93
C GLY A 192 8.44 -9.00 -9.26
N PHE A 193 7.66 -8.65 -8.24
CA PHE A 193 6.43 -7.87 -8.45
C PHE A 193 6.73 -6.50 -9.03
N CYS A 194 7.72 -5.79 -8.48
CA CYS A 194 8.16 -4.50 -8.99
C CYS A 194 8.73 -4.57 -10.41
N ALA A 195 9.35 -5.69 -10.80
CA ALA A 195 9.89 -5.84 -12.16
C ALA A 195 8.82 -6.06 -13.24
N VAL A 196 7.64 -6.55 -12.84
CA VAL A 196 6.51 -6.86 -13.74
C VAL A 196 5.46 -5.74 -13.77
N THR A 197 5.43 -4.90 -12.74
CA THR A 197 4.50 -3.75 -12.59
C THR A 197 5.01 -2.56 -13.38
#